data_AF-A0A7G2CK62-F1
#
_entry.id   AF-A0A7G2CK62-F1
#
_cell.length_a   1.000
_cell.length_b   1.000
_cell.length_c   1.000
_cell.angle_alpha   90.00
_cell.angle_beta   90.00
_cell.angle_gamma   90.00
#
_symmetry.space_group_name_H-M   'P 1'
#
loop_
_entity.id
_entity.type
_entity.pdbx_description
1 polymer ?
#
loop_
_entity_poly.entity_id
_entity_poly.type
_entity_poly.pdbx_seq_one_letter_code
_entity_poly.pdbx_strand_id
1 'polypeptide(L)' 'MTQLRSELAKQKEEEKKQLEVILSREVSEADVKVVAEALDVEEAAAKRLLQEHKGDVTAVLREAVHLPQKKG' A
#
# COMPACT_ATOMS: atom_id res chain seq x y z
N MET A 1 10.76 -23.40 -22.75
CA MET A 1 9.51 -23.60 -21.94
C MET A 1 9.80 -23.76 -20.44
N THR A 2 10.83 -24.50 -20.02
CA THR A 2 11.15 -24.72 -18.59
C THR A 2 11.72 -23.47 -17.90
N GLN A 3 12.53 -22.66 -18.61
CA GLN A 3 13.10 -21.42 -18.08
C GLN A 3 12.02 -20.36 -17.77
N LEU A 4 11.05 -20.18 -18.68
CA LEU A 4 9.92 -19.27 -18.49
C LEU A 4 9.12 -19.58 -17.23
N ARG A 5 8.89 -20.86 -16.89
CA ARG A 5 8.18 -21.24 -15.66
C ARG A 5 8.99 -20.96 -14.40
N SER A 6 10.31 -21.11 -14.47
CA SER A 6 11.24 -20.82 -13.36
C SER A 6 11.32 -19.31 -13.07
N GLU A 7 11.38 -18.47 -14.10
CA GLU A 7 11.34 -17.00 -13.94
C GLU A 7 9.99 -16.54 -13.38
N LEU A 8 8.88 -17.10 -13.87
CA LEU A 8 7.54 -16.79 -13.37
C LEU A 8 7.35 -17.19 -11.90
N ALA A 9 7.94 -18.31 -11.48
CA ALA A 9 7.92 -18.74 -10.09
C ALA A 9 8.71 -17.80 -9.18
N LYS A 10 9.90 -17.35 -9.63
CA LYS A 10 10.73 -16.38 -8.88
C LYS A 10 10.05 -15.03 -8.74
N GLN A 11 9.48 -14.49 -9.81
CA GLN A 11 8.74 -13.23 -9.76
C GLN A 11 7.57 -13.30 -8.79
N LYS A 12 6.77 -14.37 -8.84
CA LYS A 12 5.66 -14.56 -7.89
C LYS A 12 6.11 -14.66 -6.44
N GLU A 13 7.27 -15.28 -6.20
CA GLU A 13 7.82 -15.39 -4.85
C GLU A 13 8.32 -14.02 -4.33
N GLU A 14 8.95 -13.22 -5.20
CA GLU A 14 9.36 -11.85 -4.86
C GLU A 14 8.17 -10.93 -4.61
N GLU A 15 7.14 -10.97 -5.46
CA GLU A 15 5.89 -10.23 -5.25
C GLU A 15 5.24 -10.59 -3.92
N LYS A 16 5.20 -11.88 -3.58
CA LYS A 16 4.64 -12.34 -2.31
C LYS A 16 5.42 -11.80 -1.11
N LYS A 17 6.76 -11.83 -1.16
CA LYS A 17 7.61 -11.26 -0.10
C LYS A 17 7.42 -9.76 0.04
N GLN A 18 7.26 -9.03 -1.08
CA GLN A 18 7.00 -7.59 -1.05
C GLN A 18 5.64 -7.28 -0.41
N LEU A 19 4.60 -8.05 -0.74
CA LEU A 19 3.27 -7.89 -0.13
C LEU A 19 3.29 -8.19 1.37
N GLU A 20 4.00 -9.24 1.81
CA GLU A 20 4.15 -9.55 3.23
C GLU A 20 4.86 -8.42 4.01
N VAL A 21 5.88 -7.80 3.41
CA VAL A 21 6.58 -6.64 4.01
C VAL A 21 5.68 -5.41 4.12
N ILE A 22 4.79 -5.19 3.15
CA ILE A 22 3.84 -4.07 3.20
C ILE A 22 2.76 -4.35 4.27
N LEU A 23 2.17 -5.55 4.25
CA LEU A 23 1.07 -5.93 5.14
C LEU A 23 1.48 -6.07 6.61
N SER A 24 2.76 -6.35 6.88
CA SER A 24 3.32 -6.42 8.25
C SER A 24 3.55 -5.05 8.88
N ARG A 25 3.40 -3.95 8.15
CA ARG A 25 3.53 -2.61 8.72
C ARG A 25 2.35 -2.30 9.62
N GLU A 26 2.66 -1.96 10.87
CA GLU A 26 1.69 -1.39 11.79
C GLU A 26 1.31 0.02 11.32
N VAL A 27 0.00 0.29 11.30
CA VAL A 27 -0.58 1.60 11.01
C VAL A 27 -1.62 1.89 12.09
N SER A 28 -1.74 3.16 12.48
CA SER A 28 -2.69 3.58 13.52
C SER A 28 -4.13 3.39 13.07
N GLU A 29 -4.97 2.83 13.93
CA GLU A 29 -6.42 2.69 13.65
C GLU A 29 -7.10 4.05 13.47
N ALA A 30 -6.62 5.09 14.15
CA ALA A 30 -7.15 6.44 13.98
C ALA A 30 -6.87 6.98 12.56
N ASP A 31 -5.67 6.72 12.04
CA ASP A 31 -5.28 7.13 10.69
C ASP A 31 -6.07 6.35 9.63
N VAL A 32 -6.31 5.06 9.87
CA VAL A 32 -7.15 4.22 9.01
C VAL A 32 -8.56 4.80 8.89
N LYS A 33 -9.17 5.21 10.01
CA LYS A 33 -10.51 5.81 10.01
C LYS A 33 -10.54 7.15 9.26
N VAL A 34 -9.55 8.01 9.50
CA VAL A 34 -9.44 9.31 8.81
C VAL A 34 -9.36 9.10 7.29
N VAL A 35 -8.54 8.15 6.82
CA VAL A 35 -8.40 7.86 5.39
C VAL A 35 -9.67 7.21 4.82
N ALA A 36 -10.28 6.27 5.54
CA ALA A 36 -11.51 5.61 5.13
C ALA A 36 -12.65 6.61 4.93
N GLU A 37 -12.86 7.50 5.90
CA GLU A 37 -13.88 8.54 5.83
C GLU A 37 -13.57 9.59 4.74
N ALA A 38 -12.32 10.02 4.62
CA ALA A 38 -11.93 11.05 3.66
C ALA A 38 -12.01 10.59 2.21
N LEU A 39 -11.79 9.30 1.94
CA LEU A 39 -11.80 8.72 0.60
C LEU A 39 -13.09 7.94 0.27
N ASP A 40 -14.01 7.81 1.23
CA ASP A 40 -15.22 6.99 1.13
C ASP A 40 -14.91 5.54 0.72
N VAL A 41 -13.97 4.92 1.44
CA VAL A 41 -13.53 3.53 1.21
C VAL A 41 -13.61 2.69 2.48
N GLU A 42 -13.65 1.37 2.32
CA GLU A 42 -13.60 0.45 3.47
C GLU A 42 -12.30 0.60 4.26
N GLU A 43 -12.36 0.42 5.60
CA GLU A 43 -11.18 0.48 6.48
C GLU A 43 -10.06 -0.47 6.06
N ALA A 44 -10.39 -1.63 5.48
CA ALA A 44 -9.40 -2.57 4.95
C ALA A 44 -8.61 -1.99 3.75
N ALA A 45 -9.29 -1.25 2.87
CA ALA A 45 -8.64 -0.57 1.76
C ALA A 45 -7.81 0.63 2.25
N ALA A 46 -8.34 1.43 3.17
CA ALA A 46 -7.62 2.54 3.81
C ALA A 46 -6.35 2.06 4.54
N LYS A 47 -6.44 0.93 5.26
CA LYS A 47 -5.29 0.30 5.93
C LYS A 47 -4.21 -0.10 4.92
N ARG A 48 -4.61 -0.71 3.80
CA ARG A 48 -3.68 -1.11 2.75
C ARG A 48 -2.98 0.11 2.12
N LEU A 49 -3.73 1.17 1.81
CA LEU A 49 -3.17 2.42 1.29
C LEU A 49 -2.15 3.00 2.27
N LEU A 50 -2.47 3.06 3.56
CA LEU A 50 -1.52 3.52 4.57
C LEU A 50 -0.27 2.64 4.64
N GLN A 51 -0.42 1.31 4.58
CA GLN A 51 0.72 0.40 4.60
C GLN A 51 1.65 0.59 3.39
N GLU A 52 1.08 0.77 2.19
CA GLU A 52 1.81 1.07 0.96
C GLU A 52 2.59 2.39 1.10
N HIS A 53 1.97 3.40 1.71
CA HIS A 53 2.54 4.72 1.99
C HIS A 53 3.31 4.85 3.32
N LYS A 54 3.72 3.73 3.95
CA LYS A 54 4.49 3.73 5.21
C LYS A 54 3.81 4.47 6.38
N GLY A 55 2.48 4.50 6.39
CA GLY A 55 1.66 5.19 7.39
C GLY A 55 1.49 6.70 7.15
N ASP A 56 1.94 7.24 6.02
CA ASP A 56 1.80 8.66 5.73
C ASP A 56 0.40 9.00 5.20
N VAL A 57 -0.49 9.41 6.12
CA VAL A 57 -1.84 9.90 5.81
C VAL A 57 -1.82 11.04 4.79
N THR A 58 -0.86 11.97 4.91
CA THR A 58 -0.80 13.14 4.03
C THR A 58 -0.43 12.73 2.60
N ALA A 59 0.49 11.79 2.45
CA ALA A 59 0.85 11.24 1.14
C ALA A 59 -0.35 10.54 0.49
N VAL A 60 -1.07 9.69 1.23
CA VAL A 60 -2.28 8.98 0.75
C VAL A 60 -3.34 9.97 0.26
N LEU A 61 -3.69 10.96 1.10
CA LEU A 61 -4.72 11.92 0.74
C LEU A 61 -4.30 12.82 -0.43
N ARG A 62 -3.03 13.23 -0.49
CA ARG A 62 -2.50 14.01 -1.64
C ARG A 62 -2.58 13.23 -2.94
N GLU A 63 -2.23 11.96 -2.91
CA GLU A 63 -2.29 11.11 -4.09
C GLU A 63 -3.72 10.92 -4.59
N ALA A 64 -4.68 10.70 -3.67
CA ALA A 64 -6.09 10.59 -4.03
C ALA A 64 -6.64 11.83 -4.75
N VAL A 65 -6.17 13.02 -4.38
CA VAL A 65 -6.54 14.29 -5.05
C VAL A 65 -5.58 14.70 -6.17
N HIS A 66 -4.69 13.81 -6.61
CA HIS A 66 -3.71 14.04 -7.69
C HIS A 66 -2.80 15.27 -7.46
N LEU A 67 -2.52 15.60 -6.20
CA LEU A 67 -1.62 16.68 -5.87
C LEU A 67 -0.16 16.23 -6.01
N PRO A 68 0.76 17.13 -6.43
CA PRO A 68 2.18 16.79 -6.51
C PRO A 68 2.69 16.33 -5.15
N GLN A 69 3.43 15.22 -5.15
CA GLN A 69 4.15 14.78 -3.96
C GLN A 69 5.13 15.88 -3.54
N LYS A 70 5.13 16.19 -2.24
CA LYS A 70 6.01 17.21 -1.68
C LYS A 70 7.44 16.73 -1.88
N LYS A 71 8.22 17.39 -2.73
CA LYS A 71 9.66 17.17 -2.82
C LYS A 71 10.26 17.59 -1.47
N GLY A 72 10.55 16.61 -0.62
CA GLY A 72 11.32 16.74 0.61
C GLY A 72 12.74 16.27 0.36
#